data_AF-A0A6S7AR64-F1
#
_entry.id   AF-A0A6S7AR64-F1
#
_cell.length_a   1.000
_cell.length_b   1.000
_cell.length_c   1.000
_cell.angle_alpha   90.00
_cell.angle_beta   90.00
_cell.angle_gamma   90.00
#
_symmetry.space_group_name_H-M   'P 1'
#
loop_
_entity.id
_entity.type
_entity.pdbx_description
1 polymer ?
#
loop_
_entity_poly.entity_id
_entity_poly.type
_entity_poly.pdbx_seq_one_letter_code
_entity_poly.pdbx_strand_id
1 'polypeptide(L)'
;MKEKDPLEAGTSPSRPTALALDQDQNMASPDVTALVLPPRPEDRERRHEQRVRMISDLTAADPARIRTLASAFVKANDVDKQQLRRLHDNGDRLALRQLAHRIKGAAQMMGDTQLVAHCTALGAACIDSKASPFTLTRCVHNMEDAMREFGESCERMAQEADGPPP
;
A
#
# COMPACT_ATOMS: atom_id res chain seq x y z
N MET A 1 -56.37 -35.45 53.91
CA MET A 1 -56.31 -34.74 52.61
C MET A 1 -56.29 -35.79 51.52
N LYS A 2 -57.30 -35.77 50.63
CA LYS A 2 -57.51 -36.74 49.56
C LYS A 2 -56.97 -36.22 48.23
N GLU A 3 -56.10 -37.02 47.62
CA GLU A 3 -55.93 -37.37 46.20
C GLU A 3 -56.82 -36.65 45.14
N LYS A 4 -56.17 -36.14 44.07
CA LYS A 4 -56.62 -36.33 42.66
C LYS A 4 -55.65 -35.69 41.66
N ASP A 5 -55.04 -36.52 40.81
CA ASP A 5 -54.72 -36.19 39.42
C ASP A 5 -56.00 -36.20 38.57
N PRO A 6 -56.01 -35.52 37.41
CA PRO A 6 -56.14 -36.29 36.18
C PRO A 6 -55.36 -35.75 34.95
N LEU A 7 -54.66 -36.70 34.31
CA LEU A 7 -54.66 -37.05 32.88
C LEU A 7 -55.50 -36.18 31.91
N GLU A 8 -54.87 -35.67 30.84
CA GLU A 8 -55.51 -35.49 29.53
C GLU A 8 -54.49 -35.77 28.41
N ALA A 9 -54.95 -36.53 27.42
CA ALA A 9 -54.20 -37.07 26.29
C ALA A 9 -54.33 -36.19 25.05
N GLY A 10 -53.31 -36.22 24.18
CA GLY A 10 -53.35 -35.64 22.83
C GLY A 10 -52.71 -36.60 21.83
N THR A 11 -53.54 -37.14 20.94
CA THR A 11 -53.29 -38.20 19.96
C THR A 11 -52.80 -37.64 18.60
N SER A 12 -51.63 -38.13 18.11
CA SER A 12 -51.21 -38.51 16.73
C SER A 12 -51.49 -37.59 15.49
N PRO A 13 -51.02 -37.90 14.26
CA PRO A 13 -49.74 -38.46 13.76
C PRO A 13 -49.14 -37.58 12.61
N SER A 14 -47.97 -37.97 12.06
CA SER A 14 -47.61 -37.97 10.61
C SER A 14 -46.18 -37.53 10.27
N ARG A 15 -45.43 -38.47 9.70
CA ARG A 15 -44.29 -38.30 8.76
C ARG A 15 -44.81 -38.80 7.39
N PRO A 16 -44.21 -38.54 6.19
CA PRO A 16 -42.85 -38.06 5.91
C PRO A 16 -42.67 -37.14 4.64
N THR A 17 -41.41 -36.77 4.38
CA THR A 17 -40.71 -36.43 3.09
C THR A 17 -41.25 -35.38 2.11
N ALA A 18 -40.44 -34.34 1.83
CA ALA A 18 -40.09 -33.94 0.45
C ALA A 18 -39.02 -32.82 0.41
N LEU A 19 -37.96 -33.11 -0.36
CA LEU A 19 -37.10 -32.20 -1.12
C LEU A 19 -36.13 -31.25 -0.40
N ALA A 20 -34.88 -31.71 -0.38
CA ALA A 20 -33.69 -30.89 -0.51
C ALA A 20 -33.83 -29.91 -1.68
N LEU A 21 -33.53 -28.64 -1.41
CA LEU A 21 -33.07 -27.70 -2.39
C LEU A 21 -31.78 -27.10 -1.84
N ASP A 22 -30.67 -27.56 -2.43
CA ASP A 22 -29.40 -26.86 -2.54
C ASP A 22 -29.63 -25.35 -2.59
N GLN A 23 -29.21 -24.66 -1.53
CA GLN A 23 -28.85 -23.26 -1.63
C GLN A 23 -27.38 -23.14 -1.28
N ASP A 24 -26.58 -23.65 -2.22
CA ASP A 24 -25.27 -23.10 -2.54
C ASP A 24 -25.48 -21.64 -3.00
N GLN A 25 -25.75 -20.76 -2.04
CA GLN A 25 -25.74 -19.32 -2.28
C GLN A 25 -24.29 -18.84 -2.26
N ASN A 26 -23.64 -19.12 -3.38
CA ASN A 26 -22.80 -18.18 -4.11
C ASN A 26 -21.75 -17.46 -3.25
N MET A 27 -20.65 -18.18 -3.00
CA MET A 27 -19.31 -17.61 -2.84
C MET A 27 -18.89 -16.88 -4.13
N ALA A 28 -19.45 -15.69 -4.35
CA ALA A 28 -18.81 -14.68 -5.17
C ALA A 28 -18.30 -13.60 -4.22
N SER A 29 -17.15 -13.87 -3.58
CA SER A 29 -16.28 -12.73 -3.23
C SER A 29 -16.04 -11.99 -4.54
N PRO A 30 -16.41 -10.70 -4.68
CA PRO A 30 -15.92 -9.97 -5.81
C PRO A 30 -14.40 -9.95 -5.64
N ASP A 31 -13.71 -10.67 -6.52
CA ASP A 31 -12.30 -10.44 -6.75
C ASP A 31 -12.20 -9.02 -7.32
N VAL A 32 -12.23 -8.05 -6.41
CA VAL A 32 -11.70 -6.69 -6.62
C VAL A 32 -10.18 -6.81 -6.65
N THR A 33 -9.66 -7.67 -7.52
CA THR A 33 -8.48 -7.35 -8.31
C THR A 33 -8.91 -6.20 -9.20
N ALA A 34 -9.02 -5.04 -8.55
CA ALA A 34 -9.35 -3.79 -9.16
C ALA A 34 -8.44 -3.66 -10.39
N LEU A 35 -9.07 -3.37 -11.52
CA LEU A 35 -8.43 -2.65 -12.61
C LEU A 35 -7.87 -1.36 -12.02
N VAL A 36 -6.69 -1.44 -11.38
CA VAL A 36 -5.89 -0.27 -11.05
C VAL A 36 -5.44 0.22 -12.40
N LEU A 37 -6.22 1.14 -12.96
CA LEU A 37 -5.84 1.87 -14.15
C LEU A 37 -4.42 2.39 -13.89
N PRO A 38 -3.45 2.13 -14.78
CA PRO A 38 -2.11 2.66 -14.61
C PRO A 38 -2.22 4.18 -14.38
N PRO A 39 -1.38 4.76 -13.49
CA PRO A 39 -1.40 6.20 -13.24
C PRO A 39 -1.25 6.90 -14.59
N ARG A 40 -2.07 7.92 -14.82
CA ARG A 40 -2.05 8.60 -16.10
C ARG A 40 -0.68 9.29 -16.26
N PRO A 41 -0.12 9.39 -17.48
CA PRO A 41 1.17 10.04 -17.68
C PRO A 41 1.22 11.46 -17.09
N GLU A 42 0.11 12.20 -17.17
CA GLU A 42 -0.09 13.52 -16.58
C GLU A 42 0.11 13.55 -15.05
N ASP A 43 -0.16 12.45 -14.33
CA ASP A 43 0.04 12.39 -12.89
C ASP A 43 1.52 12.30 -12.53
N ARG A 44 2.33 11.61 -13.36
CA ARG A 44 3.78 11.49 -13.16
C ARG A 44 4.48 12.83 -13.35
N GLU A 45 4.11 13.56 -14.40
CA GLU A 45 4.69 14.88 -14.66
C GLU A 45 4.31 15.89 -13.56
N ARG A 46 3.05 15.92 -13.12
CA ARG A 46 2.65 16.79 -11.99
C ARG A 46 3.43 16.48 -10.71
N ARG A 47 3.68 15.21 -10.41
CA ARG A 47 4.52 14.82 -9.27
C ARG A 47 5.97 15.27 -9.47
N HIS A 48 6.51 15.13 -10.68
CA HIS A 48 7.85 15.61 -11.00
C HIS A 48 7.96 17.14 -10.80
N GLU A 49 7.05 17.93 -11.38
CA GLU A 49 6.99 19.38 -11.20
C GLU A 49 6.89 19.78 -9.73
N GLN A 50 6.07 19.08 -8.94
CA GLN A 50 5.97 19.32 -7.50
C GLN A 50 7.31 19.06 -6.79
N ARG A 51 7.97 17.93 -7.08
CA ARG A 51 9.28 17.59 -6.50
C ARG A 51 10.35 18.63 -6.89
N VAL A 52 10.35 19.10 -8.14
CA VAL A 52 11.24 20.17 -8.64
C VAL A 52 11.04 21.47 -7.85
N ARG A 53 9.79 21.87 -7.61
CA ARG A 53 9.48 23.05 -6.78
C ARG A 53 10.03 22.88 -5.37
N MET A 54 9.73 21.77 -4.72
CA MET A 54 10.16 21.51 -3.34
C MET A 54 11.69 21.49 -3.20
N ILE A 55 12.40 20.81 -4.12
CA ILE A 55 13.86 20.76 -4.04
C ILE A 55 14.50 22.11 -4.34
N SER A 56 13.92 22.90 -5.25
CA SER A 56 14.38 24.25 -5.55
C SER A 56 14.24 25.15 -4.32
N ASP A 57 13.10 25.08 -3.62
CA ASP A 57 12.88 25.85 -2.39
C ASP A 57 13.90 25.46 -1.29
N LEU A 58 14.15 24.17 -1.09
CA LEU A 58 15.13 23.66 -0.10
C LEU A 58 16.59 24.06 -0.41
N THR A 59 16.88 24.36 -1.66
CA THR A 59 18.25 24.63 -2.15
C THR A 59 18.46 26.08 -2.56
N ALA A 60 17.44 26.95 -2.38
CA ALA A 60 17.41 28.32 -2.89
C ALA A 60 17.67 28.39 -4.41
N ALA A 61 17.16 27.40 -5.15
CA ALA A 61 17.30 27.21 -6.60
C ALA A 61 18.75 27.13 -7.12
N ASP A 62 19.72 26.87 -6.24
CA ASP A 62 21.13 26.71 -6.65
C ASP A 62 21.34 25.34 -7.35
N PRO A 63 21.77 25.31 -8.64
CA PRO A 63 21.86 24.07 -9.40
C PRO A 63 22.82 23.04 -8.77
N ALA A 64 23.95 23.48 -8.21
CA ALA A 64 24.90 22.57 -7.58
C ALA A 64 24.31 21.90 -6.33
N ARG A 65 23.52 22.63 -5.54
CA ARG A 65 22.79 22.10 -4.38
C ARG A 65 21.61 21.22 -4.79
N ILE A 66 20.86 21.58 -5.84
CA ILE A 66 19.80 20.73 -6.40
C ILE A 66 20.38 19.38 -6.79
N ARG A 67 21.45 19.36 -7.59
CA ARG A 67 22.13 18.15 -8.01
C ARG A 67 22.59 17.30 -6.83
N THR A 68 23.23 17.93 -5.86
CA THR A 68 23.75 17.24 -4.68
C THR A 68 22.63 16.58 -3.88
N LEU A 69 21.55 17.30 -3.62
CA LEU A 69 20.41 16.81 -2.85
C LEU A 69 19.62 15.74 -3.63
N ALA A 70 19.38 15.95 -4.93
CA ALA A 70 18.72 14.98 -5.80
C ALA A 70 19.51 13.67 -5.87
N SER A 71 20.84 13.75 -6.06
CA SER A 71 21.73 12.59 -6.06
C SER A 71 21.74 11.85 -4.72
N ALA A 72 21.61 12.58 -3.60
CA ALA A 72 21.49 11.98 -2.28
C ALA A 72 20.17 11.20 -2.13
N PHE A 73 19.05 11.76 -2.65
CA PHE A 73 17.78 11.04 -2.69
C PHE A 73 17.84 9.78 -3.56
N VAL A 74 18.49 9.81 -4.73
CA VAL A 74 18.68 8.62 -5.57
C VAL A 74 19.38 7.51 -4.79
N LYS A 75 20.53 7.81 -4.18
CA LYS A 75 21.31 6.85 -3.40
C LYS A 75 20.52 6.30 -2.21
N ALA A 76 19.83 7.16 -1.47
CA ALA A 76 19.00 6.74 -0.34
C ALA A 76 17.85 5.82 -0.80
N ASN A 77 17.17 6.19 -1.87
CA ASN A 77 16.05 5.43 -2.43
C ASN A 77 16.47 4.05 -2.94
N ASP A 78 17.67 3.91 -3.52
CA ASP A 78 18.20 2.60 -3.95
C ASP A 78 18.48 1.67 -2.77
N VAL A 79 19.09 2.21 -1.69
CA VAL A 79 19.31 1.45 -0.45
C VAL A 79 17.97 1.05 0.16
N ASP A 80 17.01 1.97 0.20
CA ASP A 80 15.67 1.72 0.75
C ASP A 80 14.91 0.65 -0.05
N LYS A 81 14.96 0.66 -1.39
CA LYS A 81 14.34 -0.38 -2.24
C LYS A 81 14.93 -1.76 -1.96
N GLN A 82 16.26 -1.85 -1.84
CA GLN A 82 16.92 -3.13 -1.51
C GLN A 82 16.52 -3.61 -0.11
N GLN A 83 16.43 -2.70 0.86
CA GLN A 83 16.03 -3.04 2.21
C GLN A 83 14.55 -3.48 2.26
N LEU A 84 13.68 -2.83 1.48
CA LEU A 84 12.26 -3.18 1.39
C LEU A 84 12.05 -4.63 0.95
N ARG A 85 12.73 -5.05 -0.12
CA ARG A 85 12.71 -6.42 -0.64
C ARG A 85 13.18 -7.42 0.41
N ARG A 86 14.37 -7.19 0.97
CA ARG A 86 14.97 -8.09 1.97
C ARG A 86 14.08 -8.27 3.20
N LEU A 87 13.49 -7.18 3.70
CA LEU A 87 12.63 -7.24 4.88
C LEU A 87 11.29 -7.93 4.60
N HIS A 88 10.76 -7.77 3.38
CA HIS A 88 9.56 -8.49 2.94
C HIS A 88 9.83 -9.99 2.79
N ASP A 89 10.93 -10.38 2.15
CA ASP A 89 11.34 -11.78 2.00
C ASP A 89 11.56 -12.46 3.37
N ASN A 90 12.12 -11.73 4.34
CA ASN A 90 12.35 -12.21 5.70
C ASN A 90 11.08 -12.21 6.57
N GLY A 91 9.96 -11.65 6.10
CA GLY A 91 8.71 -11.52 6.86
C GLY A 91 8.79 -10.56 8.06
N ASP A 92 9.80 -9.68 8.12
CA ASP A 92 10.01 -8.76 9.24
C ASP A 92 9.09 -7.54 9.14
N ARG A 93 7.85 -7.71 9.60
CA ARG A 93 6.81 -6.67 9.59
C ARG A 93 7.19 -5.44 10.42
N LEU A 94 7.93 -5.62 11.52
CA LEU A 94 8.32 -4.50 12.38
C LEU A 94 9.36 -3.63 11.67
N ALA A 95 10.40 -4.24 11.11
CA ALA A 95 11.42 -3.52 10.36
C ALA A 95 10.83 -2.90 9.07
N LEU A 96 9.92 -3.59 8.37
CA LEU A 96 9.20 -3.03 7.21
C LEU A 96 8.45 -1.75 7.57
N ARG A 97 7.73 -1.75 8.70
CA ARG A 97 7.01 -0.56 9.18
C ARG A 97 7.97 0.59 9.49
N GLN A 98 9.10 0.30 10.13
CA GLN A 98 10.11 1.32 10.44
C GLN A 98 10.71 1.92 9.17
N LEU A 99 11.03 1.07 8.19
CA LEU A 99 11.48 1.48 6.87
C LEU A 99 10.45 2.38 6.18
N ALA A 100 9.17 1.97 6.16
CA ALA A 100 8.09 2.75 5.56
C ALA A 100 7.94 4.13 6.23
N HIS A 101 8.10 4.21 7.54
CA HIS A 101 8.07 5.48 8.27
C HIS A 101 9.24 6.39 7.91
N ARG A 102 10.45 5.83 7.76
CA ARG A 102 11.64 6.59 7.32
C ARG A 102 11.45 7.18 5.92
N ILE A 103 11.03 6.35 4.96
CA ILE A 103 10.80 6.76 3.57
C ILE A 103 9.68 7.81 3.49
N LYS A 104 8.63 7.67 4.31
CA LYS A 104 7.57 8.67 4.43
C LYS A 104 8.12 10.06 4.74
N GLY A 105 9.12 10.18 5.60
CA GLY A 105 9.75 11.47 5.91
C GLY A 105 10.38 12.13 4.69
N ALA A 106 11.17 11.38 3.93
CA ALA A 106 11.76 11.86 2.67
C ALA A 106 10.68 12.26 1.64
N ALA A 107 9.64 11.44 1.50
CA ALA A 107 8.52 11.72 0.60
C ALA A 107 7.76 13.00 0.99
N GLN A 108 7.53 13.23 2.30
CA GLN A 108 6.89 14.44 2.80
C GLN A 108 7.73 15.69 2.52
N MET A 109 9.05 15.62 2.71
CA MET A 109 9.96 16.73 2.38
C MET A 109 9.88 17.12 0.90
N MET A 110 9.68 16.14 0.02
CA MET A 110 9.59 16.34 -1.42
C MET A 110 8.16 16.60 -1.92
N GLY A 111 7.18 16.70 -1.03
CA GLY A 111 5.77 16.93 -1.39
C GLY A 111 5.12 15.78 -2.16
N ASP A 112 5.66 14.55 -2.05
CA ASP A 112 5.19 13.38 -2.80
C ASP A 112 4.04 12.68 -2.07
N THR A 113 2.82 13.12 -2.35
CA THR A 113 1.60 12.61 -1.71
C THR A 113 1.33 11.14 -2.02
N GLN A 114 1.71 10.66 -3.21
CA GLN A 114 1.51 9.26 -3.62
C GLN A 114 2.42 8.34 -2.81
N LEU A 115 3.72 8.65 -2.75
CA LEU A 115 4.66 7.83 -1.99
C LEU A 115 4.32 7.86 -0.49
N VAL A 116 3.88 9.01 0.04
CA VAL A 116 3.36 9.11 1.42
C VAL A 116 2.16 8.20 1.67
N ALA A 117 1.23 8.10 0.70
CA ALA A 117 0.08 7.22 0.80
C ALA A 117 0.50 5.74 0.83
N HIS A 118 1.44 5.33 -0.03
CA HIS A 118 1.95 3.95 -0.05
C HIS A 118 2.72 3.59 1.22
N CYS A 119 3.57 4.49 1.74
CA CYS A 119 4.23 4.30 3.04
C CYS A 119 3.23 4.11 4.18
N THR A 120 2.14 4.89 4.17
CA THR A 120 1.09 4.82 5.18
C THR A 120 0.31 3.49 5.07
N ALA A 121 -0.03 3.07 3.84
CA ALA A 121 -0.71 1.80 3.59
C ALA A 121 0.14 0.59 4.01
N LEU A 122 1.43 0.57 3.65
CA LEU A 122 2.34 -0.49 4.06
C LEU A 122 2.49 -0.53 5.59
N GLY A 123 2.66 0.64 6.22
CA GLY A 123 2.75 0.75 7.67
C GLY A 123 1.51 0.20 8.39
N ALA A 124 0.32 0.45 7.86
CA ALA A 124 -0.94 -0.10 8.40
C ALA A 124 -1.02 -1.62 8.21
N ALA A 125 -0.68 -2.13 7.02
CA ALA A 125 -0.67 -3.57 6.73
C ALA A 125 0.31 -4.36 7.62
N CYS A 126 1.40 -3.73 8.07
CA CYS A 126 2.35 -4.36 8.98
C CYS A 126 1.81 -4.53 10.42
N ILE A 127 0.89 -3.67 10.85
CA ILE A 127 0.30 -3.69 12.22
C ILE A 127 -0.95 -4.55 12.26
N ASP A 128 -1.69 -4.59 11.15
CA ASP A 128 -2.94 -5.33 11.08
C ASP A 128 -2.69 -6.85 11.14
N SER A 129 -2.99 -7.44 12.30
CA SER A 129 -2.90 -8.89 12.54
C SER A 129 -3.82 -9.70 11.62
N LYS A 130 -4.84 -9.07 11.04
CA LYS A 130 -5.79 -9.70 10.11
C LYS A 130 -5.42 -9.47 8.64
N ALA A 131 -4.42 -8.65 8.35
CA ALA A 131 -3.97 -8.43 6.98
C ALA A 131 -3.44 -9.74 6.38
N SER A 132 -4.06 -10.16 5.28
CA SER A 132 -3.61 -11.32 4.53
C SER A 132 -2.18 -11.10 4.00
N PRO A 133 -1.38 -12.16 3.83
CA PRO A 133 -0.08 -12.06 3.19
C PRO A 133 -0.15 -11.39 1.81
N PHE A 134 -1.21 -11.64 1.05
CA PHE A 134 -1.47 -11.00 -0.24
C PHE A 134 -1.58 -9.48 -0.15
N THR A 135 -2.30 -8.96 0.87
CA THR A 135 -2.42 -7.51 1.09
C THR A 135 -1.07 -6.88 1.38
N LEU A 136 -0.25 -7.51 2.22
CA LEU A 136 1.10 -7.02 2.53
C LEU A 136 1.99 -7.00 1.28
N THR A 137 2.01 -8.09 0.51
CA THR A 137 2.77 -8.17 -0.75
C THR A 137 2.33 -7.09 -1.75
N ARG A 138 1.02 -6.85 -1.89
CA ARG A 138 0.52 -5.77 -2.74
C ARG A 138 0.96 -4.39 -2.27
N CYS A 139 0.94 -4.13 -0.95
CA CYS A 139 1.45 -2.88 -0.40
C CYS A 139 2.95 -2.69 -0.68
N VAL A 140 3.74 -3.76 -0.59
CA VAL A 140 5.18 -3.74 -0.92
C VAL A 140 5.39 -3.43 -2.41
N HIS A 141 4.70 -4.12 -3.32
CA HIS A 141 4.80 -3.86 -4.76
C HIS A 141 4.42 -2.42 -5.13
N ASN A 142 3.29 -1.93 -4.62
CA ASN A 142 2.86 -0.55 -4.88
C ASN A 142 3.89 0.47 -4.36
N MET A 143 4.53 0.18 -3.22
CA MET A 143 5.57 1.02 -2.67
C MET A 143 6.85 0.98 -3.51
N GLU A 144 7.28 -0.19 -3.99
CA GLU A 144 8.42 -0.31 -4.91
C GLU A 144 8.21 0.46 -6.21
N ASP A 145 7.01 0.38 -6.80
CA ASP A 145 6.68 1.09 -8.03
C ASP A 145 6.74 2.62 -7.83
N ALA A 146 6.19 3.11 -6.73
CA ALA A 146 6.25 4.54 -6.38
C ALA A 146 7.68 5.00 -6.07
N MET A 147 8.48 4.18 -5.38
CA MET A 147 9.90 4.45 -5.11
C MET A 147 10.73 4.47 -6.39
N ARG A 148 10.43 3.60 -7.36
CA ARG A 148 11.10 3.63 -8.67
C ARG A 148 10.82 4.94 -9.39
N GLU A 149 9.56 5.36 -9.46
CA GLU A 149 9.19 6.64 -10.08
C GLU A 149 9.80 7.85 -9.35
N PHE A 150 9.82 7.83 -8.02
CA PHE A 150 10.47 8.87 -7.22
C PHE A 150 11.97 8.96 -7.54
N GLY A 151 12.65 7.81 -7.63
CA GLY A 151 14.06 7.72 -8.02
C GLY A 151 14.33 8.29 -9.41
N GLU A 152 13.56 7.87 -10.41
CA GLU A 152 13.65 8.39 -11.80
C GLU A 152 13.47 9.92 -11.85
N SER A 153 12.53 10.45 -11.06
CA SER A 153 12.34 11.90 -10.94
C SER A 153 13.53 12.60 -10.30
N CYS A 154 14.18 12.01 -9.28
CA CYS A 154 15.38 12.56 -8.67
C CYS A 154 16.58 12.51 -9.62
N GLU A 155 16.73 11.45 -10.41
CA GLU A 155 17.75 11.36 -11.45
C GLU A 155 17.58 12.46 -12.50
N ARG A 156 16.34 12.66 -12.99
CA ARG A 156 16.01 13.73 -13.93
C ARG A 156 16.35 15.11 -13.37
N MET A 157 15.98 15.40 -12.13
CA MET A 157 16.33 16.67 -11.47
C MET A 157 17.85 16.88 -11.35
N ALA A 158 18.61 15.82 -11.07
CA ALA A 158 20.06 15.91 -10.98
C ALA A 158 20.70 16.20 -12.35
N GLN A 159 20.18 15.59 -13.41
CA GLN A 159 20.64 15.79 -14.79
C GLN A 159 20.29 17.18 -15.33
N GLU A 160 19.06 17.64 -15.09
CA GLU A 160 18.60 18.97 -15.54
C GLU A 160 19.37 20.10 -14.85
N ALA A 161 19.81 19.89 -13.60
CA ALA A 161 20.64 20.84 -12.87
C ALA A 161 22.09 20.97 -13.40
N ASP A 162 22.59 19.99 -14.17
CA ASP A 162 23.92 20.07 -14.80
C ASP A 162 23.92 20.98 -16.06
N GLY A 163 22.76 21.46 -16.51
CA GLY A 163 22.61 22.12 -17.82
C GLY A 163 22.80 21.13 -18.98
N PRO A 164 22.57 21.54 -20.25
CA PRO A 164 22.94 20.69 -21.37
C PRO A 164 24.46 20.39 -21.29
N PRO A 165 24.90 19.17 -21.66
CA PRO A 165 26.34 18.89 -21.76
C PRO A 165 26.98 19.93 -22.70
N PRO A 166 28.20 20.39 -22.39
CA PRO A 166 28.90 21.40 -23.19
C PRO A 166 29.13 20.95 -24.64
#